data_AF-A4BFP7-F1
#
_entry.id   AF-A4BFP7-F1
#
_cell.length_a   1.000
_cell.length_b   1.000
_cell.length_c   1.000
_cell.angle_alpha   90.00
_cell.angle_beta   90.00
_cell.angle_gamma   90.00
#
_symmetry.space_group_name_H-M   'P 1'
#
loop_
_entity.id
_entity.type
_entity.pdbx_description
1 polymer ?
#
loop_
_entity_poly.entity_id
_entity_poly.type
_entity_poly.pdbx_seq_one_letter_code
_entity_poly.pdbx_strand_id
1 'polypeptide(L)'
;MTNCTNVALAEWDDELNRIYRELRLQLGEGARDSLLIAQRKWIEYKEAEIQNINAIYGSLDGTMYIPMRANAILTITKSRTLELKSYLALVSK
;
A
#
# COMPACT_ATOMS: atom_id res chain seq x y z
N MET A 1 -9.07 1.70 19.76
CA MET A 1 -7.87 1.85 18.88
C MET A 1 -8.08 1.32 17.46
N THR A 2 -9.18 0.63 17.13
CA THR A 2 -9.49 0.19 15.75
C THR A 2 -9.79 1.37 14.80
N ASN A 3 -10.34 2.46 15.31
CA ASN A 3 -10.76 3.59 14.46
C ASN A 3 -9.59 4.39 13.86
N CYS A 4 -8.52 4.64 14.64
CA CYS A 4 -7.35 5.40 14.16
C CYS A 4 -6.59 4.66 13.05
N THR A 5 -6.50 3.33 13.12
CA THR A 5 -5.84 2.52 12.09
C THR A 5 -6.61 2.54 10.78
N ASN A 6 -7.94 2.48 10.82
CA ASN A 6 -8.77 2.54 9.62
C ASN A 6 -8.68 3.91 8.94
N VAL A 7 -8.64 4.99 9.71
CA VAL A 7 -8.43 6.35 9.19
C VAL A 7 -7.05 6.47 8.53
N ALA A 8 -5.99 6.03 9.21
CA ALA A 8 -4.64 6.08 8.65
C ALA A 8 -4.49 5.22 7.37
N LEU A 9 -5.14 4.05 7.32
CA LEU A 9 -5.17 3.23 6.11
C LEU A 9 -5.85 3.95 4.94
N ALA A 10 -6.99 4.59 5.18
CA ALA A 10 -7.70 5.36 4.16
C ALA A 10 -6.84 6.53 3.63
N GLU A 11 -6.19 7.27 4.52
CA GLU A 11 -5.28 8.37 4.13
C GLU A 11 -4.11 7.87 3.26
N TRP A 12 -3.53 6.71 3.60
CA TRP A 12 -2.45 6.12 2.79
C TRP A 12 -2.93 5.57 1.45
N ASP A 13 -4.13 4.98 1.38
CA ASP A 13 -4.73 4.51 0.13
C ASP A 13 -5.09 5.70 -0.79
N ASP A 14 -5.59 6.81 -0.23
CA ASP A 14 -5.85 8.05 -0.98
C ASP A 14 -4.56 8.65 -1.55
N GLU A 15 -3.51 8.74 -0.73
CA GLU A 15 -2.21 9.23 -1.18
C GLU A 15 -1.57 8.31 -2.22
N LEU A 16 -1.70 6.98 -2.05
CA LEU A 16 -1.26 6.01 -3.05
C LEU A 16 -1.96 6.28 -4.39
N ASN A 17 -3.27 6.44 -4.37
CA ASN A 17 -4.07 6.67 -5.57
C ASN A 17 -3.76 8.02 -6.22
N ARG A 18 -3.44 9.05 -5.44
CA ARG A 18 -2.99 10.35 -5.95
C ARG A 18 -1.66 10.21 -6.69
N ILE A 19 -0.64 9.62 -6.05
CA ILE A 19 0.69 9.44 -6.63
C ILE A 19 0.66 8.52 -7.85
N TYR A 20 -0.12 7.43 -7.81
CA TYR A 20 -0.30 6.53 -8.94
C TYR A 20 -0.83 7.27 -10.18
N ARG A 21 -1.82 8.15 -9.98
CA ARG A 21 -2.39 8.98 -11.06
C ARG A 21 -1.35 9.95 -11.63
N GLU A 22 -0.63 10.66 -10.76
CA GLU A 22 0.44 11.59 -11.16
C GLU A 22 1.55 10.87 -11.94
N LEU A 23 2.02 9.73 -11.44
CA LEU A 23 3.05 8.92 -12.11
C LEU A 23 2.57 8.45 -13.49
N ARG A 24 1.33 7.95 -13.61
CA ARG A 24 0.79 7.54 -14.92
C ARG A 24 0.79 8.68 -15.92
N LEU A 25 0.49 9.91 -15.51
CA LEU A 25 0.47 11.05 -16.43
C LEU A 25 1.86 11.35 -17.02
N GLN A 26 2.93 11.15 -16.24
CA GLN A 26 4.31 11.41 -16.67
C GLN A 26 4.91 10.30 -17.55
N LEU A 27 4.36 9.09 -17.53
CA LEU A 27 4.91 7.95 -18.27
C LEU A 27 4.46 7.91 -19.74
N GLY A 28 5.27 7.32 -20.62
CA GLY A 28 4.86 6.91 -21.97
C GLY A 28 4.00 5.64 -21.96
N GLU A 29 3.33 5.31 -23.08
CA GLU A 29 2.34 4.22 -23.18
C GLU A 29 2.83 2.88 -22.64
N GLY A 30 3.98 2.37 -23.11
CA GLY A 30 4.50 1.07 -22.64
C GLY A 30 4.83 1.02 -21.14
N ALA A 31 5.32 2.13 -20.58
CA ALA A 31 5.58 2.23 -19.14
C ALA A 31 4.29 2.39 -18.32
N ARG A 32 3.28 3.09 -18.86
CA ARG A 32 1.94 3.18 -18.24
C ARG A 32 1.27 1.81 -18.12
N ASP A 33 1.37 0.97 -19.15
CA ASP A 33 0.79 -0.37 -19.14
C ASP A 33 1.52 -1.30 -18.18
N SER A 34 2.85 -1.24 -18.17
CA SER A 34 3.67 -1.98 -17.21
C SER A 34 3.33 -1.59 -15.77
N LEU A 35 3.17 -0.29 -15.49
CA LEU A 35 2.75 0.21 -14.18
C LEU A 35 1.33 -0.26 -13.81
N LEU A 36 0.38 -0.26 -14.75
CA LEU A 36 -0.97 -0.76 -14.52
C LEU A 36 -0.97 -2.24 -14.13
N ILE A 37 -0.24 -3.07 -14.87
CA ILE A 37 -0.12 -4.51 -14.58
C ILE A 37 0.53 -4.72 -13.21
N ALA A 38 1.64 -4.03 -12.93
CA ALA A 38 2.31 -4.11 -11.64
C ALA A 38 1.39 -3.70 -10.48
N GLN A 39 0.61 -2.62 -10.66
CA GLN A 39 -0.30 -2.14 -9.63
C GLN A 39 -1.46 -3.11 -9.36
N ARG A 40 -2.02 -3.76 -10.39
CA ARG A 40 -3.06 -4.79 -10.22
C ARG A 40 -2.55 -6.00 -9.45
N LYS A 41 -1.38 -6.51 -9.84
CA LYS A 41 -0.72 -7.63 -9.11
C LYS A 41 -0.38 -7.24 -7.67
N TRP A 42 0.02 -5.99 -7.44
CA TRP A 42 0.27 -5.51 -6.09
C TRP A 42 -1.01 -5.47 -5.24
N ILE A 43 -2.18 -5.14 -5.81
CA ILE A 43 -3.46 -5.21 -5.08
C ILE A 43 -3.76 -6.66 -4.67
N GLU A 44 -3.60 -7.62 -5.59
CA GLU A 44 -3.78 -9.05 -5.27
C GLU A 44 -2.84 -9.50 -4.15
N TYR A 45 -1.57 -9.08 -4.20
CA TYR A 45 -0.60 -9.30 -3.12
C TYR A 45 -1.04 -8.65 -1.80
N LYS A 46 -1.50 -7.39 -1.82
CA LYS A 46 -1.94 -6.66 -0.61
C LYS A 46 -3.03 -7.44 0.11
N GLU A 47 -4.05 -7.89 -0.63
CA GLU A 47 -5.16 -8.65 -0.05
C GLU A 47 -4.70 -9.98 0.55
N ALA A 48 -3.87 -10.73 -0.20
CA ALA A 48 -3.31 -11.99 0.28
C ALA A 48 -2.45 -11.80 1.54
N GLU A 49 -1.64 -10.76 1.58
CA GLU A 49 -0.76 -10.48 2.72
C GLU A 49 -1.54 -9.98 3.94
N ILE A 50 -2.61 -9.21 3.76
CA ILE A 50 -3.51 -8.84 4.87
C ILE A 50 -4.15 -10.10 5.48
N GLN A 51 -4.57 -11.07 4.66
CA GLN A 51 -5.10 -12.34 5.16
C GLN A 51 -4.04 -13.13 5.94
N ASN A 52 -2.81 -13.21 5.41
CA ASN A 52 -1.68 -13.84 6.08
C ASN A 52 -1.37 -13.18 7.44
N ILE A 53 -1.27 -11.86 7.48
CA ILE A 53 -1.08 -11.09 8.72
C ILE A 53 -2.20 -11.36 9.72
N ASN A 54 -3.47 -11.36 9.27
CA ASN A 54 -4.59 -11.64 10.16
C ASN A 54 -4.54 -13.06 10.73
N ALA A 55 -4.12 -14.04 9.94
CA ALA A 55 -3.95 -15.42 10.40
C ALA A 55 -2.83 -15.55 11.45
N ILE A 56 -1.65 -14.98 11.16
CA ILE A 56 -0.48 -15.03 12.06
C ILE A 56 -0.77 -14.30 13.37
N TYR A 57 -1.22 -13.06 13.31
CA TYR A 57 -1.47 -12.27 14.52
C TYR A 57 -2.72 -12.72 15.27
N GLY A 58 -3.68 -13.35 14.58
CA GLY A 58 -4.87 -13.94 15.19
C GLY A 58 -4.58 -15.19 16.03
N SER A 59 -3.45 -15.87 15.79
CA SER A 59 -3.00 -17.01 16.60
C SER A 59 -2.16 -16.61 17.81
N LEU A 60 -1.92 -15.32 18.04
CA LEU A 60 -1.09 -14.82 19.14
C LEU A 60 -1.94 -14.28 20.27
N ASP A 61 -1.63 -14.69 21.49
CA ASP A 61 -2.28 -14.18 22.71
C ASP A 61 -1.61 -12.91 23.21
N GLY A 62 -2.42 -11.91 23.58
CA GLY A 62 -1.96 -10.70 24.23
C GLY A 62 -2.30 -9.42 23.46
N THR A 63 -2.66 -8.38 24.20
CA THR A 63 -3.13 -7.11 23.64
C THR A 63 -2.04 -6.33 22.90
N MET A 64 -0.75 -6.64 23.13
CA MET A 64 0.37 -6.02 22.41
C MET A 64 0.35 -6.28 20.90
N TYR A 65 -0.22 -7.42 20.48
CA TYR A 65 -0.26 -7.80 19.07
C TYR A 65 -1.31 -7.03 18.26
N ILE A 66 -2.29 -6.41 18.92
CA ILE A 66 -3.33 -5.60 18.27
C ILE A 66 -2.73 -4.39 17.52
N PRO A 67 -1.97 -3.48 18.17
CA PRO A 67 -1.34 -2.36 17.47
C PRO A 67 -0.23 -2.81 16.51
N MET A 68 0.47 -3.91 16.80
CA MET A 68 1.49 -4.46 15.89
C MET A 68 0.88 -4.95 14.57
N ARG A 69 -0.24 -5.69 14.64
CA ARG A 69 -1.00 -6.12 13.45
C ARG A 69 -1.47 -4.95 12.61
N ALA A 70 -2.06 -3.95 13.27
CA ALA A 70 -2.49 -2.71 12.64
C ALA A 70 -1.34 -2.01 11.88
N ASN A 71 -0.17 -1.91 12.51
CA ASN A 71 1.01 -1.31 11.89
C ASN A 71 1.56 -2.15 10.72
N ALA A 72 1.53 -3.49 10.82
CA ALA A 72 1.94 -4.37 9.73
C ALA A 72 1.08 -4.15 8.48
N ILE A 73 -0.25 -4.11 8.64
CA ILE A 73 -1.19 -3.83 7.54
C ILE A 73 -0.94 -2.43 6.93
N LEU A 74 -0.77 -1.41 7.78
CA LEU A 74 -0.47 -0.04 7.35
C LEU A 74 0.81 0.07 6.51
N THR A 75 1.83 -0.70 6.89
CA THR A 75 3.16 -0.63 6.27
C THR A 75 3.15 -1.09 4.82
N ILE A 76 2.22 -1.98 4.44
CA ILE A 76 2.08 -2.46 3.05
C ILE A 76 1.74 -1.30 2.11
N THR A 77 0.65 -0.57 2.39
CA THR A 77 0.24 0.59 1.56
C THR A 77 1.29 1.69 1.62
N LYS A 78 1.81 2.03 2.81
CA LYS A 78 2.84 3.06 2.98
C LYS A 78 4.08 2.79 2.11
N SER A 79 4.58 1.56 2.11
CA SER A 79 5.79 1.20 1.36
C SER A 79 5.59 1.35 -0.14
N ARG A 80 4.43 0.90 -0.65
CA ARG A 80 4.08 1.07 -2.06
C ARG A 80 3.96 2.54 -2.46
N THR A 81 3.33 3.36 -1.62
CA THR A 81 3.22 4.81 -1.87
C THR A 81 4.60 5.45 -2.00
N LEU A 82 5.54 5.11 -1.11
CA LEU A 82 6.91 5.65 -1.17
C LEU A 82 7.68 5.17 -2.41
N GLU A 83 7.48 3.92 -2.83
CA GLU A 83 8.04 3.37 -4.06
C GLU A 83 7.53 4.14 -5.30
N LEU A 84 6.22 4.33 -5.42
CA LEU A 84 5.63 5.09 -6.53
C LEU A 84 6.08 6.57 -6.52
N LYS A 85 6.24 7.17 -5.34
CA LYS A 85 6.81 8.52 -5.20
C LYS A 85 8.24 8.59 -5.74
N SER A 86 9.05 7.57 -5.47
CA SER A 86 10.42 7.49 -5.97
C SER A 86 10.47 7.45 -7.51
N TYR A 87 9.56 6.68 -8.14
CA TYR A 87 9.45 6.65 -9.60
C TYR A 87 8.98 7.99 -10.16
N LEU A 88 7.99 8.62 -9.53
CA LEU A 88 7.49 9.93 -9.95
C LEU A 88 8.61 10.99 -9.93
N ALA A 89 9.46 10.97 -8.91
CA ALA A 89 10.61 11.88 -8.80
C ALA A 89 11.66 11.67 -9.91
N LEU A 90 11.79 10.45 -10.42
CA LEU A 90 12.73 10.15 -11.52
C LEU A 90 12.24 10.68 -12.87
N VAL A 91 10.92 10.69 -13.09
CA VAL A 91 10.32 11.05 -14.38
C VAL A 91 9.83 12.50 -14.45
N SER A 92 9.66 13.20 -13.33
CA SER A 92 9.20 14.60 -13.27
C SER A 92 10.32 15.64 -13.47
N LYS A 93 11.32 15.35 -14.31
CA LYS A 93 12.45 16.26 -14.55
C LYS A 93 12.13 17.32 -15.60
#